data_AF-W0IWR6-F1
#
_entry.id   AF-W0IWR6-F1
#
_cell.length_a   1.000
_cell.length_b   1.000
_cell.length_c   1.000
_cell.angle_alpha   90.00
_cell.angle_beta   90.00
_cell.angle_gamma   90.00
#
_symmetry.space_group_name_H-M   'P 1'
#
loop_
_entity.id
_entity.type
_entity.pdbx_description
1 polymer ?
#
loop_
_entity_poly.entity_id
_entity_poly.type
_entity_poly.pdbx_seq_one_letter_code
_entity_poly.pdbx_strand_id
1 'polypeptide(L)'
;MRMKRTALLLGLIVAGGAGMLAWWHFGKQVPAGGTTAPAPAAASSAREAGTTRPVLAVQEAVSLPADWRVKAAAHPALAVIVDPSQRLPRRLETVAQWLQSPVTPEEVVLCAAFLCSPVPPGAGPEDRERALRNDLLNALRSRTAETAGILVPVLAAQAGDPAQDEGLRTYAVQHLASWVPDLPADERQVAEQTLRKTLATKEAAHAGTALLGLHDLSGAGLLAGSFDTASEARRMALDERCDIRSRLTALALCRQTGVVDPRLADMARQWIADPSVPEVARRAAGAFISSLSASSSGNPSS
;
A
#
# COMPACT_ATOMS: atom_id res chain seq x y z
N MET A 1 29.69 -30.54 6.66
CA MET A 1 28.79 -30.43 5.49
C MET A 1 27.45 -29.80 5.92
N ARG A 2 27.46 -28.54 6.37
CA ARG A 2 26.27 -27.78 6.82
C ARG A 2 26.50 -26.30 6.54
N MET A 3 26.43 -25.88 5.27
CA MET A 3 26.67 -24.49 4.89
C MET A 3 25.95 -24.03 3.61
N LYS A 4 24.88 -24.74 3.20
CA LYS A 4 24.15 -24.42 1.95
C LYS A 4 22.69 -23.99 2.11
N ARG A 5 22.17 -23.84 3.34
CA ARG A 5 20.75 -23.48 3.57
C ARG A 5 20.50 -22.00 3.87
N THR A 6 21.50 -21.23 4.29
CA THR A 6 21.37 -19.79 4.57
C THR A 6 21.41 -18.90 3.32
N ALA A 7 22.00 -19.38 2.21
CA ALA A 7 22.07 -18.61 0.96
C ALA A 7 20.73 -18.55 0.19
N LEU A 8 19.81 -19.48 0.42
CA LEU A 8 18.53 -19.52 -0.30
C LEU A 8 17.48 -18.54 0.27
N LEU A 9 17.59 -18.18 1.55
CA LEU A 9 16.68 -17.23 2.23
C LEU A 9 17.01 -15.76 1.93
N LEU A 10 18.27 -15.43 1.60
CA LEU A 10 18.66 -14.07 1.21
C LEU A 10 18.23 -13.68 -0.21
N GLY A 11 18.04 -14.65 -1.12
CA GLY A 11 17.60 -14.38 -2.49
C GLY A 11 16.15 -13.90 -2.61
N LEU A 12 15.27 -14.35 -1.72
CA LEU A 12 13.84 -14.01 -1.73
C LEU A 12 13.54 -12.59 -1.20
N ILE A 13 14.36 -12.08 -0.27
CA ILE A 13 14.15 -10.74 0.32
C ILE A 13 14.63 -9.63 -0.63
N VAL A 14 15.67 -9.88 -1.42
CA VAL A 14 16.21 -8.90 -2.39
C VAL A 14 15.28 -8.74 -3.60
N ALA A 15 14.58 -9.80 -4.03
CA ALA A 15 13.56 -9.73 -5.07
C ALA A 15 12.29 -8.98 -4.60
N GLY A 16 11.90 -9.13 -3.32
CA GLY A 16 10.73 -8.44 -2.76
C GLY A 16 10.90 -6.92 -2.67
N GLY A 17 12.04 -6.43 -2.20
CA GLY A 17 12.27 -4.99 -2.00
C GLY A 17 12.54 -4.19 -3.29
N ALA A 18 13.38 -4.72 -4.18
CA ALA A 18 13.62 -4.10 -5.49
C ALA A 18 12.43 -4.30 -6.44
N GLY A 19 11.76 -5.45 -6.34
CA GLY A 19 10.49 -5.72 -7.03
C GLY A 19 9.37 -4.78 -6.58
N MET A 20 9.29 -4.41 -5.30
CA MET A 20 8.29 -3.43 -4.84
C MET A 20 8.51 -2.04 -5.41
N LEU A 21 9.75 -1.53 -5.40
CA LEU A 21 10.07 -0.21 -5.97
C LEU A 21 9.92 -0.20 -7.50
N ALA A 22 10.32 -1.27 -8.19
CA ALA A 22 10.15 -1.40 -9.63
C ALA A 22 8.68 -1.61 -10.03
N TRP A 23 7.93 -2.47 -9.32
CA TRP A 23 6.49 -2.66 -9.54
C TRP A 23 5.69 -1.39 -9.22
N TRP A 24 6.08 -0.62 -8.20
CA TRP A 24 5.45 0.66 -7.89
C TRP A 24 5.70 1.73 -8.96
N HIS A 25 6.91 1.79 -9.53
CA HIS A 25 7.23 2.72 -10.60
C HIS A 25 6.71 2.30 -11.98
N PHE A 26 6.72 1.00 -12.30
CA PHE A 26 6.34 0.48 -13.63
C PHE A 26 4.89 0.00 -13.72
N GLY A 27 4.24 -0.36 -12.60
CA GLY A 27 2.84 -0.80 -12.57
C GLY A 27 1.82 0.30 -12.89
N LYS A 28 2.25 1.57 -12.97
CA LYS A 28 1.43 2.69 -13.45
C LYS A 28 1.32 2.76 -14.98
N GLN A 29 2.09 1.98 -15.73
CA GLN A 29 1.99 1.92 -17.20
C GLN A 29 1.06 0.77 -17.61
N VAL A 30 -0.25 1.01 -17.56
CA VAL A 30 -1.21 0.24 -18.35
C VAL A 30 -0.95 0.58 -19.82
N PRO A 31 -0.74 -0.39 -20.74
CA PRO A 31 -0.55 -0.06 -22.14
C PRO A 31 -1.80 0.65 -22.68
N ALA A 32 -1.60 1.87 -23.19
CA ALA A 32 -2.64 2.65 -23.86
C ALA A 32 -3.02 1.94 -25.18
N GLY A 33 -4.02 1.06 -25.10
CA GLY A 33 -4.62 0.41 -26.26
C GLY A 33 -6.09 0.78 -26.37
N GLY A 34 -6.46 1.46 -27.46
CA GLY A 34 -7.84 1.55 -27.93
C GLY A 34 -8.56 2.86 -27.64
N THR A 35 -8.24 3.92 -28.39
CA THR A 35 -9.09 5.09 -28.58
C THR A 35 -10.46 4.69 -29.13
N THR A 36 -11.50 4.80 -28.30
CA THR A 36 -12.87 5.11 -28.76
C THR A 36 -13.32 6.37 -28.04
N ALA A 37 -13.71 7.38 -28.81
CA ALA A 37 -14.12 8.68 -28.29
C ALA A 37 -15.39 8.53 -27.44
N PRO A 38 -15.46 9.12 -26.23
CA PRO A 38 -16.69 9.13 -25.46
C PRO A 38 -17.68 10.14 -26.03
N ALA A 39 -18.94 9.74 -26.11
CA ALA A 39 -20.09 10.59 -26.43
C ALA A 39 -20.26 11.70 -25.37
N PRO A 40 -20.79 12.89 -25.73
CA PRO A 40 -20.96 13.99 -24.79
C PRO A 40 -21.97 13.63 -23.69
N ALA A 41 -21.51 13.69 -22.44
CA ALA A 41 -22.35 13.50 -21.27
C ALA A 41 -23.30 14.69 -21.09
N ALA A 42 -24.61 14.41 -21.06
CA ALA A 42 -25.63 15.37 -20.68
C ALA A 42 -25.41 15.82 -19.23
N ALA A 43 -25.42 17.13 -19.03
CA ALA A 43 -25.32 17.76 -17.73
C ALA A 43 -26.47 17.29 -16.81
N SER A 44 -26.14 16.46 -15.82
CA SER A 44 -27.05 16.13 -14.73
C SER A 44 -26.87 17.16 -13.62
N SER A 45 -27.96 17.87 -13.38
CA SER A 45 -28.18 18.91 -12.39
C SER A 45 -27.72 18.55 -10.97
N ALA A 46 -27.08 19.53 -10.35
CA ALA A 46 -26.70 19.58 -8.95
C ALA A 46 -27.84 19.12 -8.03
N ARG A 47 -27.52 18.18 -7.12
CA ARG A 47 -28.32 17.87 -5.95
C ARG A 47 -27.54 18.33 -4.73
N GLU A 48 -27.95 19.48 -4.20
CA GLU A 48 -27.44 20.06 -2.97
C GLU A 48 -27.88 19.26 -1.74
N ALA A 49 -26.98 19.27 -0.75
CA ALA A 49 -27.19 19.27 0.70
C ALA A 49 -28.05 18.17 1.33
N GLY A 50 -27.40 17.31 2.11
CA GLY A 50 -28.07 16.52 3.12
C GLY A 50 -27.15 15.58 3.88
N THR A 51 -26.65 16.04 5.02
CA THR A 51 -26.00 15.26 6.10
C THR A 51 -24.49 15.04 5.92
N THR A 52 -23.69 15.95 6.50
CA THR A 52 -22.33 15.64 6.95
C THR A 52 -22.43 14.53 8.00
N ARG A 53 -22.40 13.27 7.54
CA ARG A 53 -22.20 12.12 8.42
C ARG A 53 -20.79 12.30 8.99
N PRO A 54 -20.62 12.43 10.32
CA PRO A 54 -19.29 12.64 10.88
C PRO A 54 -18.41 11.46 10.45
N VAL A 55 -17.32 11.74 9.76
CA VAL A 55 -16.31 10.77 9.27
C VAL A 55 -15.80 9.86 10.41
N LEU A 56 -15.92 10.31 11.66
CA LEU A 56 -15.67 9.53 12.88
C LEU A 56 -16.65 8.38 13.15
N ALA A 57 -17.90 8.46 12.67
CA ALA A 57 -18.88 7.37 12.83
C ALA A 57 -18.66 6.21 11.84
N VAL A 58 -17.82 6.37 10.82
CA VAL A 58 -17.45 5.28 9.90
C VAL A 58 -16.37 4.37 10.50
N GLN A 59 -15.76 4.77 11.63
CA GLN A 59 -15.00 3.85 12.49
C GLN A 59 -15.91 2.97 13.36
N GLU A 60 -17.23 3.21 13.41
CA GLU A 60 -18.16 2.18 13.88
C GLU A 60 -18.08 1.04 12.87
N ALA A 61 -17.33 0.03 13.28
CA ALA A 61 -16.82 -1.06 12.48
C ALA A 61 -17.84 -1.52 11.44
N VAL A 62 -17.42 -1.54 10.17
CA VAL A 62 -17.96 -2.50 9.21
C VAL A 62 -17.80 -3.86 9.88
N SER A 63 -18.88 -4.30 10.53
CA SER A 63 -18.86 -5.49 11.36
C SER A 63 -18.88 -6.65 10.39
N LEU A 64 -17.68 -7.15 10.12
CA LEU A 64 -17.50 -8.27 9.21
C LEU A 64 -18.24 -9.48 9.80
N PRO A 65 -19.11 -10.14 9.03
CA PRO A 65 -19.90 -11.25 9.56
C PRO A 65 -19.00 -12.37 10.05
N ALA A 66 -19.19 -12.85 11.28
CA ALA A 66 -18.44 -13.99 11.81
C ALA A 66 -18.63 -15.26 10.97
N ASP A 67 -19.79 -15.39 10.33
CA ASP A 67 -20.21 -16.47 9.44
C ASP A 67 -19.95 -16.16 7.95
N TRP A 68 -19.04 -15.23 7.63
CA TRP A 68 -18.81 -14.78 6.24
C TRP A 68 -18.54 -15.92 5.25
N ARG A 69 -17.89 -17.02 5.67
CA ARG A 69 -17.65 -18.18 4.80
C ARG A 69 -18.94 -18.88 4.40
N VAL A 70 -19.87 -19.04 5.35
CA VAL A 70 -21.17 -19.68 5.10
C VAL A 70 -21.98 -18.81 4.13
N LYS A 71 -21.98 -17.49 4.36
CA LYS A 71 -22.63 -16.53 3.47
C LYS A 71 -21.99 -16.50 2.09
N ALA A 72 -20.66 -16.43 1.99
CA ALA A 72 -19.93 -16.46 0.72
C ALA A 72 -20.20 -17.75 -0.07
N ALA A 73 -20.35 -18.90 0.60
CA ALA A 73 -20.70 -20.16 -0.04
C ALA A 73 -22.10 -20.15 -0.67
N ALA A 74 -23.00 -19.26 -0.24
CA ALA A 74 -24.32 -19.09 -0.86
C ALA A 74 -24.27 -18.28 -2.18
N HIS A 75 -23.15 -17.59 -2.47
CA HIS A 75 -22.93 -16.87 -3.71
C HIS A 75 -22.07 -17.71 -4.67
N PRO A 76 -22.56 -18.10 -5.86
CA PRO A 76 -21.84 -19.02 -6.75
C PRO A 76 -20.40 -18.59 -7.09
N ALA A 77 -20.17 -17.30 -7.35
CA ALA A 77 -18.84 -16.79 -7.65
C ALA A 77 -17.94 -16.75 -6.40
N LEU A 78 -18.45 -16.20 -5.30
CA LEU A 78 -17.66 -16.08 -4.07
C LEU A 78 -17.32 -17.45 -3.47
N ALA A 79 -18.23 -18.42 -3.57
CA ALA A 79 -17.99 -19.80 -3.16
C ALA A 79 -16.73 -20.37 -3.79
N VAL A 80 -16.48 -20.10 -5.08
CA VAL A 80 -15.25 -20.52 -5.77
C VAL A 80 -14.06 -19.65 -5.37
N ILE A 81 -14.24 -18.33 -5.30
CA ILE A 81 -13.15 -17.38 -5.00
C ILE A 81 -12.55 -17.64 -3.61
N VAL A 82 -13.38 -17.90 -2.60
CA VAL A 82 -12.91 -18.02 -1.20
C VAL A 82 -12.57 -19.45 -0.78
N ASP A 83 -12.88 -20.45 -1.62
CA ASP A 83 -12.60 -21.86 -1.34
C ASP A 83 -11.11 -22.20 -1.59
N PRO A 84 -10.33 -22.50 -0.54
CA PRO A 84 -8.90 -22.80 -0.67
C PRO A 84 -8.63 -24.14 -1.37
N SER A 85 -9.64 -25.02 -1.52
CA SER A 85 -9.50 -26.28 -2.26
C SER A 85 -9.49 -26.07 -3.78
N GLN A 86 -9.98 -24.92 -4.26
CA GLN A 86 -9.95 -24.55 -5.68
C GLN A 86 -8.54 -24.17 -6.12
N ARG A 87 -8.19 -24.53 -7.36
CA ARG A 87 -6.90 -24.16 -7.95
C ARG A 87 -6.86 -22.65 -8.20
N LEU A 88 -5.71 -22.01 -7.92
CA LEU A 88 -5.54 -20.56 -8.08
C LEU A 88 -5.99 -20.03 -9.46
N PRO A 89 -5.63 -20.64 -10.61
CA PRO A 89 -6.10 -20.15 -11.91
C PRO A 89 -7.62 -20.09 -12.04
N ARG A 90 -8.33 -21.07 -11.45
CA ARG A 90 -9.80 -21.10 -11.45
C ARG A 90 -10.40 -20.00 -10.58
N ARG A 91 -9.80 -19.75 -9.40
CA ARG A 91 -10.21 -18.67 -8.50
C ARG A 91 -10.04 -17.31 -9.18
N LEU A 92 -8.90 -17.07 -9.85
CA LEU A 92 -8.61 -15.85 -10.60
C LEU A 92 -9.54 -15.65 -11.80
N GLU A 93 -9.78 -16.70 -12.58
CA GLU A 93 -10.77 -16.67 -13.68
C GLU A 93 -12.15 -16.28 -13.15
N THR A 94 -12.54 -16.82 -11.99
CA THR A 94 -13.83 -16.51 -11.36
C THR A 94 -13.90 -15.05 -10.91
N VAL A 95 -12.81 -14.47 -10.37
CA VAL A 95 -12.74 -13.03 -10.07
C VAL A 95 -12.98 -12.21 -11.35
N ALA A 96 -12.30 -12.55 -12.45
CA ALA A 96 -12.45 -11.83 -13.72
C ALA A 96 -13.87 -11.92 -14.30
N GLN A 97 -14.52 -13.07 -14.18
CA GLN A 97 -15.91 -13.28 -14.62
C GLN A 97 -16.91 -12.55 -13.72
N TRP A 98 -16.73 -12.64 -12.40
CA TRP A 98 -17.59 -11.99 -11.41
C TRP A 98 -17.67 -10.47 -11.62
N LEU A 99 -16.56 -9.84 -12.00
CA LEU A 99 -16.51 -8.41 -12.31
C LEU A 99 -17.38 -7.96 -13.49
N GLN A 100 -17.76 -8.88 -14.38
CA GLN A 100 -18.62 -8.55 -15.53
C GLN A 100 -20.09 -8.37 -15.12
N SER A 101 -20.46 -8.74 -13.90
CA SER A 101 -21.82 -8.62 -13.36
C SER A 101 -21.89 -7.50 -12.31
N PRO A 102 -23.04 -6.85 -12.07
CA PRO A 102 -23.20 -5.92 -10.95
C PRO A 102 -22.82 -6.58 -9.62
N VAL A 103 -21.97 -5.89 -8.84
CA VAL A 103 -21.55 -6.37 -7.51
C VAL A 103 -22.44 -5.73 -6.47
N THR A 104 -23.05 -6.54 -5.63
CA THR A 104 -23.93 -6.10 -4.56
C THR A 104 -23.13 -5.66 -3.33
N PRO A 105 -23.67 -4.75 -2.49
CA PRO A 105 -23.01 -4.35 -1.25
C PRO A 105 -22.70 -5.55 -0.32
N GLU A 106 -23.59 -6.55 -0.27
CA GLU A 106 -23.36 -7.77 0.51
C GLU A 106 -22.12 -8.52 0.01
N GLU A 107 -21.97 -8.72 -1.30
CA GLU A 107 -20.79 -9.37 -1.86
C GLU A 107 -19.50 -8.58 -1.57
N VAL A 108 -19.56 -7.24 -1.59
CA VAL A 108 -18.41 -6.41 -1.18
C VAL A 108 -18.04 -6.66 0.28
N VAL A 109 -19.02 -6.73 1.19
CA VAL A 109 -18.78 -7.06 2.61
C VAL A 109 -18.17 -8.45 2.78
N LEU A 110 -18.62 -9.44 2.02
CA LEU A 110 -18.08 -10.80 2.07
C LEU A 110 -16.65 -10.87 1.51
N CYS A 111 -16.38 -10.17 0.42
CA CYS A 111 -15.02 -10.00 -0.11
C CYS A 111 -14.12 -9.29 0.89
N ALA A 112 -14.61 -8.23 1.54
CA ALA A 112 -13.89 -7.52 2.59
C ALA A 112 -13.55 -8.45 3.76
N ALA A 113 -14.50 -9.28 4.19
CA ALA A 113 -14.29 -10.27 5.25
C ALA A 113 -13.21 -11.30 4.86
N PHE A 114 -13.20 -11.75 3.60
CA PHE A 114 -12.17 -12.63 3.08
C PHE A 114 -10.79 -11.96 3.02
N LEU A 115 -10.71 -10.71 2.57
CA LEU A 115 -9.45 -9.94 2.51
C LEU A 115 -8.84 -9.76 3.90
N CYS A 116 -9.68 -9.58 4.93
CA CYS A 116 -9.26 -9.44 6.33
C CYS A 116 -9.04 -10.78 7.04
N SER A 117 -9.53 -11.90 6.51
CA SER A 117 -9.43 -13.18 7.22
C SER A 117 -7.96 -13.63 7.33
N PRO A 118 -7.58 -14.38 8.38
CA PRO A 118 -6.29 -15.07 8.38
C PRO A 118 -6.13 -15.97 7.15
N VAL A 119 -4.90 -16.10 6.66
CA VAL A 119 -4.57 -17.07 5.60
C VAL A 119 -4.74 -18.48 6.18
N PRO A 120 -5.58 -19.36 5.58
CA PRO A 120 -5.81 -20.69 6.12
C PRO A 120 -4.52 -21.52 6.16
N PRO A 121 -4.28 -22.31 7.23
CA PRO A 121 -3.17 -23.25 7.24
C PRO A 121 -3.35 -24.27 6.11
N GLY A 122 -2.32 -24.45 5.28
CA GLY A 122 -2.34 -25.40 4.16
C GLY A 122 -2.92 -24.88 2.84
N ALA A 123 -3.23 -23.58 2.70
CA ALA A 123 -3.69 -22.95 1.44
C ALA A 123 -2.67 -22.96 0.27
N GLY A 124 -1.62 -23.78 0.35
CA GLY A 124 -0.47 -23.77 -0.56
C GLY A 124 0.59 -22.75 -0.12
N PRO A 125 1.53 -22.39 -1.01
CA PRO A 125 2.49 -21.32 -0.74
C PRO A 125 1.71 -20.05 -0.41
N GLU A 126 2.03 -19.39 0.70
CA GLU A 126 1.39 -18.14 1.16
C GLU A 126 1.26 -17.10 0.03
N ASP A 127 2.19 -17.12 -0.92
CA ASP A 127 2.23 -16.26 -2.10
C ASP A 127 1.00 -16.42 -3.02
N ARG A 128 0.40 -17.61 -3.10
CA ARG A 128 -0.79 -17.84 -3.94
C ARG A 128 -2.03 -17.17 -3.37
N GLU A 129 -2.25 -17.28 -2.06
CA GLU A 129 -3.39 -16.64 -1.40
C GLU A 129 -3.24 -15.12 -1.44
N ARG A 130 -2.01 -14.63 -1.21
CA ARG A 130 -1.69 -13.20 -1.35
C ARG A 130 -1.96 -12.71 -2.77
N ALA A 131 -1.55 -13.45 -3.81
CA ALA A 131 -1.80 -13.08 -5.20
C ALA A 131 -3.30 -12.97 -5.52
N LEU A 132 -4.11 -13.94 -5.09
CA LEU A 132 -5.56 -13.89 -5.28
C LEU A 132 -6.19 -12.69 -4.57
N ARG A 133 -5.85 -12.45 -3.30
CA ARG A 133 -6.34 -11.28 -2.57
C ARG A 133 -5.94 -9.99 -3.28
N ASN A 134 -4.77 -9.98 -3.90
CA ASN A 134 -4.30 -8.85 -4.67
C ASN A 134 -5.13 -8.57 -5.90
N ASP A 135 -5.40 -9.60 -6.68
CA ASP A 135 -6.24 -9.47 -7.87
C ASP A 135 -7.69 -9.15 -7.51
N LEU A 136 -8.22 -9.74 -6.42
CA LEU A 136 -9.55 -9.43 -5.92
C LEU A 136 -9.67 -7.96 -5.45
N LEU A 137 -8.67 -7.43 -4.74
CA LEU A 137 -8.71 -6.03 -4.31
C LEU A 137 -8.58 -5.07 -5.50
N ASN A 138 -7.67 -5.35 -6.45
CA ASN A 138 -7.56 -4.56 -7.68
C ASN A 138 -8.87 -4.58 -8.49
N ALA A 139 -9.50 -5.75 -8.57
CA ALA A 139 -10.80 -5.95 -9.19
C ALA A 139 -11.88 -5.08 -8.53
N LEU A 140 -11.99 -5.11 -7.20
CA LEU A 140 -12.91 -4.27 -6.45
C LEU A 140 -12.61 -2.77 -6.61
N ARG A 141 -11.32 -2.39 -6.68
CA ARG A 141 -10.86 -1.01 -6.88
C ARG A 141 -11.35 -0.41 -8.20
N SER A 142 -11.38 -1.23 -9.26
CA SER A 142 -11.90 -0.80 -10.57
C SER A 142 -13.37 -0.37 -10.55
N ARG A 143 -14.08 -0.67 -9.45
CA ARG A 143 -15.49 -0.37 -9.20
C ARG A 143 -15.66 0.59 -8.03
N THR A 144 -14.92 1.69 -8.09
CA THR A 144 -14.76 2.60 -6.94
C THR A 144 -16.10 3.14 -6.44
N ALA A 145 -17.03 3.48 -7.33
CA ALA A 145 -18.34 4.02 -6.94
C ALA A 145 -19.17 3.04 -6.09
N GLU A 146 -19.05 1.74 -6.34
CA GLU A 146 -19.80 0.70 -5.63
C GLU A 146 -19.07 0.19 -4.38
N THR A 147 -17.74 0.25 -4.35
CA THR A 147 -16.94 -0.45 -3.34
C THR A 147 -16.28 0.45 -2.29
N ALA A 148 -16.01 1.72 -2.61
CA ALA A 148 -15.19 2.60 -1.77
C ALA A 148 -15.75 2.78 -0.35
N GLY A 149 -17.05 3.05 -0.23
CA GLY A 149 -17.70 3.30 1.06
C GLY A 149 -17.65 2.11 2.05
N ILE A 150 -17.38 0.89 1.56
CA ILE A 150 -17.21 -0.31 2.39
C ILE A 150 -15.72 -0.64 2.55
N LEU A 151 -14.95 -0.64 1.45
CA LEU A 151 -13.57 -1.13 1.48
C LEU A 151 -12.59 -0.17 2.12
N VAL A 152 -12.76 1.14 1.96
CA VAL A 152 -11.82 2.11 2.56
C VAL A 152 -11.84 2.03 4.10
N PRO A 153 -13.00 2.01 4.78
CA PRO A 153 -13.06 1.79 6.22
C PRO A 153 -12.47 0.46 6.66
N VAL A 154 -12.70 -0.61 5.90
CA VAL A 154 -12.16 -1.94 6.21
C VAL A 154 -10.64 -1.96 6.11
N LEU A 155 -10.06 -1.41 5.03
CA LEU A 155 -8.61 -1.30 4.87
C LEU A 155 -8.00 -0.38 5.94
N ALA A 156 -8.69 0.69 6.30
CA ALA A 156 -8.28 1.58 7.38
C ALA A 156 -8.22 0.86 8.74
N ALA A 157 -9.25 0.06 9.06
CA ALA A 157 -9.27 -0.78 10.24
C ALA A 157 -8.15 -1.83 10.21
N GLN A 158 -7.98 -2.52 9.08
CA GLN A 158 -6.95 -3.53 8.89
C GLN A 158 -5.53 -2.95 9.08
N ALA A 159 -5.24 -1.76 8.54
CA ALA A 159 -3.95 -1.11 8.71
C ALA A 159 -3.62 -0.82 10.18
N GLY A 160 -4.63 -0.51 10.99
CA GLY A 160 -4.52 -0.15 12.40
C GLY A 160 -4.60 -1.32 13.39
N ASP A 161 -4.91 -2.54 12.94
CA ASP A 161 -5.12 -3.68 13.83
C ASP A 161 -3.80 -4.42 14.14
N PRO A 162 -3.29 -4.37 15.39
CA PRO A 162 -2.06 -5.07 15.76
C PRO A 162 -2.22 -6.60 15.82
N ALA A 163 -3.45 -7.14 15.86
CA ALA A 163 -3.69 -8.58 15.81
C ALA A 163 -3.61 -9.15 14.38
N GLN A 164 -3.56 -8.27 13.36
CA GLN A 164 -3.49 -8.67 11.97
C GLN A 164 -2.06 -8.95 11.50
N ASP A 165 -1.92 -9.85 10.53
CA ASP A 165 -0.65 -10.13 9.84
C ASP A 165 0.04 -8.85 9.32
N GLU A 166 1.34 -8.71 9.60
CA GLU A 166 2.15 -7.56 9.20
C GLU A 166 2.12 -7.33 7.67
N GLY A 167 2.16 -8.40 6.88
CA GLY A 167 2.05 -8.30 5.43
C GLY A 167 0.71 -7.69 5.01
N LEU A 168 -0.39 -8.16 5.58
CA LEU A 168 -1.74 -7.64 5.32
C LEU A 168 -1.93 -6.19 5.78
N ARG A 169 -1.31 -5.78 6.91
CA ARG A 169 -1.33 -4.38 7.36
C ARG A 169 -0.59 -3.47 6.37
N THR A 170 0.63 -3.85 5.95
CA THR A 170 1.40 -3.11 4.93
C THR A 170 0.60 -2.96 3.64
N TYR A 171 -0.03 -4.06 3.25
CA TYR A 171 -0.81 -4.13 2.03
C TYR A 171 -2.02 -3.21 2.06
N ALA A 172 -2.75 -3.13 3.18
CA ALA A 172 -3.84 -2.18 3.34
C ALA A 172 -3.38 -0.72 3.19
N VAL A 173 -2.25 -0.35 3.80
CA VAL A 173 -1.64 0.99 3.68
C VAL A 173 -1.26 1.29 2.23
N GLN A 174 -0.63 0.32 1.55
CA GLN A 174 -0.24 0.44 0.14
C GLN A 174 -1.46 0.70 -0.77
N HIS A 175 -2.54 -0.04 -0.56
CA HIS A 175 -3.76 0.12 -1.35
C HIS A 175 -4.45 1.44 -1.11
N LEU A 176 -4.60 1.86 0.15
CA LEU A 176 -5.16 3.17 0.50
C LEU A 176 -4.39 4.29 -0.20
N ALA A 177 -3.06 4.29 -0.13
CA ALA A 177 -2.23 5.29 -0.79
C ALA A 177 -2.44 5.32 -2.31
N SER A 178 -2.50 4.15 -2.95
CA SER A 178 -2.66 4.05 -4.40
C SER A 178 -4.07 4.39 -4.90
N TRP A 179 -5.09 4.28 -4.04
CA TRP A 179 -6.49 4.44 -4.41
C TRP A 179 -7.01 5.87 -4.22
N VAL A 180 -6.38 6.66 -3.33
CA VAL A 180 -6.75 8.07 -3.05
C VAL A 180 -7.10 8.92 -4.28
N PRO A 181 -6.37 8.86 -5.42
CA PRO A 181 -6.69 9.67 -6.59
C PRO A 181 -8.11 9.43 -7.14
N ASP A 182 -8.60 8.19 -7.03
CA ASP A 182 -9.90 7.77 -7.58
C ASP A 182 -11.03 7.85 -6.53
N LEU A 183 -10.68 8.02 -5.24
CA LEU A 183 -11.65 8.02 -4.15
C LEU A 183 -12.52 9.29 -4.12
N PRO A 184 -13.82 9.17 -3.76
CA PRO A 184 -14.63 10.32 -3.38
C PRO A 184 -14.05 11.04 -2.16
N ALA A 185 -14.49 12.29 -1.91
CA ALA A 185 -13.86 13.17 -0.93
C ALA A 185 -13.86 12.61 0.51
N ASP A 186 -14.98 12.01 0.94
CA ASP A 186 -15.13 11.48 2.30
C ASP A 186 -14.20 10.27 2.52
N GLU A 187 -14.18 9.32 1.58
CA GLU A 187 -13.29 8.16 1.64
C GLU A 187 -11.82 8.55 1.48
N ARG A 188 -11.52 9.55 0.64
CA ARG A 188 -10.18 10.10 0.51
C ARG A 188 -9.67 10.63 1.84
N GLN A 189 -10.51 11.37 2.58
CA GLN A 189 -10.17 11.88 3.89
C GLN A 189 -9.85 10.74 4.87
N VAL A 190 -10.65 9.67 4.87
CA VAL A 190 -10.38 8.47 5.71
C VAL A 190 -9.04 7.83 5.35
N ALA A 191 -8.79 7.61 4.05
CA ALA A 191 -7.55 7.02 3.58
C ALA A 191 -6.33 7.88 3.98
N GLU A 192 -6.38 9.19 3.76
CA GLU A 192 -5.31 10.11 4.14
C GLU A 192 -5.06 10.10 5.66
N GLN A 193 -6.12 10.17 6.47
CA GLN A 193 -6.00 10.13 7.92
C GLN A 193 -5.36 8.83 8.40
N THR A 194 -5.71 7.69 7.79
CA THR A 194 -5.06 6.41 8.08
C THR A 194 -3.58 6.45 7.71
N LEU A 195 -3.20 6.94 6.53
CA LEU A 195 -1.78 7.05 6.14
C LEU A 195 -1.00 7.92 7.14
N ARG A 196 -1.54 9.06 7.55
CA ARG A 196 -0.92 9.94 8.55
C ARG A 196 -0.80 9.27 9.91
N LYS A 197 -1.83 8.54 10.35
CA LYS A 197 -1.81 7.77 11.60
C LYS A 197 -0.74 6.68 11.56
N THR A 198 -0.68 5.89 10.49
CA THR A 198 0.34 4.84 10.28
C THR A 198 1.75 5.42 10.27
N LEU A 199 1.96 6.58 9.63
CA LEU A 199 3.24 7.28 9.67
C LEU A 199 3.62 7.70 11.11
N ALA A 200 2.64 8.13 11.90
CA ALA A 200 2.86 8.60 13.27
C ALA A 200 3.17 7.48 14.26
N THR A 201 2.58 6.28 14.11
CA THR A 201 2.83 5.15 15.02
C THR A 201 4.23 4.57 14.88
N LYS A 202 4.89 4.78 13.73
CA LYS A 202 6.26 4.29 13.43
C LYS A 202 6.43 2.78 13.56
N GLU A 203 5.35 2.03 13.46
CA GLU A 203 5.37 0.58 13.58
C GLU A 203 5.86 -0.07 12.29
N ALA A 204 6.92 -0.87 12.42
CA ALA A 204 7.42 -1.79 11.39
C ALA A 204 7.61 -1.11 10.01
N ALA A 205 7.53 -1.89 8.92
CA ALA A 205 7.68 -1.42 7.55
C ALA A 205 6.51 -0.55 7.04
N HIS A 206 5.41 -0.47 7.79
CA HIS A 206 4.19 0.25 7.36
C HIS A 206 4.40 1.76 7.35
N ALA A 207 5.21 2.28 8.29
CA ALA A 207 5.50 3.71 8.37
C ALA A 207 6.22 4.20 7.11
N GLY A 208 7.19 3.46 6.60
CA GLY A 208 7.85 3.76 5.32
C GLY A 208 6.88 3.73 4.13
N THR A 209 5.97 2.76 4.10
CA THR A 209 4.94 2.66 3.04
C THR A 209 3.98 3.85 3.10
N ALA A 210 3.54 4.25 4.29
CA ALA A 210 2.71 5.43 4.48
C ALA A 210 3.43 6.73 4.09
N LEU A 211 4.72 6.86 4.44
CA LEU A 211 5.54 8.01 4.05
C LEU A 211 5.64 8.15 2.53
N LEU A 212 5.88 7.03 1.82
CA LEU A 212 5.92 7.03 0.35
C LEU A 212 4.57 7.40 -0.25
N GLY A 213 3.48 6.84 0.27
CA GLY A 213 2.13 7.19 -0.17
C GLY A 213 1.83 8.68 0.02
N LEU A 214 2.14 9.24 1.19
CA LEU A 214 1.94 10.67 1.47
C LEU A 214 2.85 11.56 0.61
N HIS A 215 4.08 11.13 0.32
CA HIS A 215 4.96 11.85 -0.62
C HIS A 215 4.32 11.93 -2.02
N ASP A 216 3.89 10.79 -2.57
CA ASP A 216 3.28 10.72 -3.90
C ASP A 216 2.01 11.59 -3.97
N LEU A 217 1.16 11.53 -2.94
CA LEU A 217 -0.06 12.32 -2.86
C LEU A 217 0.21 13.83 -2.69
N SER A 218 1.25 14.21 -1.93
CA SER A 218 1.70 15.59 -1.80
C SER A 218 2.16 16.14 -3.15
N GLY A 219 2.99 15.38 -3.87
CA GLY A 219 3.48 15.75 -5.20
C GLY A 219 2.37 15.86 -6.25
N ALA A 220 1.28 15.10 -6.08
CA ALA A 220 0.08 15.17 -6.93
C ALA A 220 -0.92 16.28 -6.51
N GLY A 221 -0.68 17.00 -5.41
CA GLY A 221 -1.61 18.01 -4.89
C GLY A 221 -2.93 17.42 -4.37
N LEU A 222 -2.93 16.16 -3.93
CA LEU A 222 -4.14 15.43 -3.52
C LEU A 222 -4.36 15.37 -2.00
N LEU A 223 -3.41 15.86 -1.20
CA LEU A 223 -3.52 15.90 0.25
C LEU A 223 -4.34 17.10 0.74
N ALA A 224 -5.11 16.88 1.79
CA ALA A 224 -5.67 17.95 2.59
C ALA A 224 -4.56 18.58 3.46
N GLY A 225 -4.29 19.87 3.23
CA GLY A 225 -3.30 20.64 3.98
C GLY A 225 -1.85 20.33 3.60
N SER A 226 -0.90 20.91 4.34
CA SER A 226 0.52 20.76 4.06
C SER A 226 1.08 19.42 4.55
N PHE A 227 1.96 18.81 3.76
CA PHE A 227 2.79 17.68 4.17
C PHE A 227 4.25 17.91 3.78
N ASP A 228 5.09 18.15 4.78
CA ASP A 228 6.53 18.34 4.59
C ASP A 228 7.24 16.98 4.53
N THR A 229 7.33 16.43 3.30
CA THR A 229 8.01 15.15 3.08
C THR A 229 9.46 15.18 3.56
N ALA A 230 10.18 16.28 3.33
CA ALA A 230 11.60 16.37 3.65
C ALA A 230 11.83 16.27 5.17
N SER A 231 11.03 17.01 5.96
CA SER A 231 11.10 16.95 7.42
C SER A 231 10.70 15.59 7.97
N GLU A 232 9.61 14.99 7.46
CA GLU A 232 9.14 13.67 7.90
C GLU A 232 10.12 12.54 7.55
N ALA A 233 10.68 12.56 6.33
CA ALA A 233 11.71 11.62 5.90
C ALA A 233 12.97 11.74 6.75
N ARG A 234 13.46 12.96 7.01
CA ARG A 234 14.63 13.17 7.88
C ARG A 234 14.39 12.62 9.28
N ARG A 235 13.22 12.94 9.87
CA ARG A 235 12.82 12.48 11.20
C ARG A 235 12.77 10.97 11.28
N MET A 236 12.20 10.30 10.28
CA MET A 236 12.09 8.84 10.26
C MET A 236 13.44 8.16 10.04
N ALA A 237 14.27 8.66 9.12
CA ALA A 237 15.58 8.06 8.82
C ALA A 237 16.49 8.03 10.07
N LEU A 238 16.44 9.08 10.89
CA LEU A 238 17.23 9.22 12.12
C LEU A 238 16.60 8.54 13.36
N ASP A 239 15.35 8.08 13.31
CA ASP A 239 14.71 7.46 14.46
C ASP A 239 15.08 5.97 14.54
N GLU A 240 15.94 5.62 15.49
CA GLU A 240 16.40 4.24 15.70
C GLU A 240 15.30 3.26 16.12
N ARG A 241 14.14 3.76 16.57
CA ARG A 241 12.97 2.93 16.86
C ARG A 241 12.24 2.49 15.60
N CYS A 242 12.44 3.19 14.48
CA CYS A 242 11.89 2.77 13.19
C CYS A 242 12.66 1.56 12.66
N ASP A 243 11.93 0.65 12.02
CA ASP A 243 12.55 -0.51 11.38
C ASP A 243 13.50 -0.06 10.24
N ILE A 244 14.49 -0.89 9.93
CA ILE A 244 15.50 -0.58 8.91
C ILE A 244 14.91 -0.32 7.52
N ARG A 245 13.78 -0.95 7.15
CA ARG A 245 13.10 -0.76 5.86
C ARG A 245 12.41 0.60 5.78
N SER A 246 11.77 1.05 6.87
CA SER A 246 11.20 2.40 6.94
C SER A 246 12.31 3.46 6.91
N ARG A 247 13.39 3.28 7.67
CA ARG A 247 14.55 4.18 7.65
C ARG A 247 15.21 4.24 6.27
N LEU A 248 15.31 3.11 5.57
CA LEU A 248 15.81 3.03 4.20
C LEU A 248 14.94 3.84 3.22
N THR A 249 13.62 3.68 3.29
CA THR A 249 12.65 4.42 2.48
C THR A 249 12.78 5.93 2.73
N ALA A 250 12.87 6.30 4.00
CA ALA A 250 13.04 7.69 4.42
C ALA A 250 14.38 8.29 3.95
N LEU A 251 15.48 7.54 4.00
CA LEU A 251 16.78 7.97 3.48
C LEU A 251 16.75 8.20 1.95
N ALA A 252 16.06 7.33 1.22
CA ALA A 252 15.86 7.49 -0.22
C ALA A 252 15.06 8.77 -0.54
N LEU A 253 14.01 9.07 0.23
CA LEU A 253 13.24 10.31 0.09
C LEU A 253 14.04 11.55 0.49
N CYS A 254 14.88 11.48 1.52
CA CYS A 254 15.82 12.56 1.88
C CYS A 254 16.74 12.89 0.69
N ARG A 255 17.28 11.87 0.03
CA ARG A 255 18.09 12.04 -1.19
C ARG A 255 17.30 12.74 -2.29
N GLN A 256 16.08 12.26 -2.57
CA GLN A 256 15.23 12.77 -3.64
C GLN A 256 14.78 14.21 -3.40
N THR A 257 14.54 14.58 -2.14
CA THR A 257 14.12 15.93 -1.73
C THR A 257 15.29 16.88 -1.44
N GLY A 258 16.54 16.45 -1.66
CA GLY A 258 17.73 17.29 -1.49
C GLY A 258 18.04 17.64 -0.03
N VAL A 259 17.63 16.81 0.94
CA VAL A 259 17.92 17.04 2.35
C VAL A 259 19.42 16.90 2.62
N VAL A 260 20.03 17.99 3.05
CA VAL A 260 21.42 18.03 3.53
C VAL A 260 21.41 18.09 5.06
N ASP A 261 21.75 16.96 5.69
CA ASP A 261 21.87 16.86 7.16
C ASP A 261 23.14 16.08 7.52
N PRO A 262 24.09 16.68 8.28
CA PRO A 262 25.30 15.98 8.73
C PRO A 262 25.02 14.69 9.50
N ARG A 263 23.94 14.62 10.29
CA ARG A 263 23.57 13.43 11.06
C ARG A 263 23.16 12.27 10.14
N LEU A 264 22.46 12.57 9.05
CA LEU A 264 22.14 11.56 8.03
C LEU A 264 23.40 11.07 7.32
N ALA A 265 24.36 11.96 7.05
CA ALA A 265 25.64 11.58 6.46
C ALA A 265 26.45 10.67 7.38
N ASP A 266 26.50 10.97 8.69
CA ASP A 266 27.19 10.15 9.67
C ASP A 266 26.55 8.77 9.81
N MET A 267 25.22 8.71 9.92
CA MET A 267 24.47 7.46 9.91
C MET A 267 24.73 6.65 8.63
N ALA A 268 24.70 7.28 7.45
CA ALA A 268 24.94 6.60 6.18
C ALA A 268 26.38 6.03 6.11
N ARG A 269 27.39 6.76 6.58
CA ARG A 269 28.78 6.25 6.66
C ARG A 269 28.89 5.07 7.61
N GLN A 270 28.23 5.13 8.78
CA GLN A 270 28.17 4.02 9.72
C GLN A 270 27.54 2.79 9.07
N TRP A 271 26.40 2.95 8.37
CA TRP A 271 25.77 1.84 7.65
C TRP A 271 26.69 1.21 6.61
N ILE A 272 27.43 2.01 5.84
CA ILE A 272 28.38 1.50 4.84
C ILE A 272 29.49 0.67 5.50
N ALA A 273 30.00 1.13 6.64
CA ALA A 273 31.12 0.50 7.35
C ALA A 273 30.71 -0.74 8.17
N ASP A 274 29.45 -0.83 8.60
CA ASP A 274 28.95 -1.94 9.42
C ASP A 274 28.50 -3.14 8.56
N PRO A 275 29.24 -4.26 8.55
CA PRO A 275 28.87 -5.43 7.76
C PRO A 275 27.58 -6.14 8.25
N SER A 276 27.10 -5.82 9.46
CA SER A 276 25.83 -6.34 9.98
C SER A 276 24.60 -5.68 9.36
N VAL A 277 24.77 -4.49 8.76
CA VAL A 277 23.70 -3.78 8.06
C VAL A 277 23.40 -4.46 6.72
N PRO A 278 22.12 -4.71 6.38
CA PRO A 278 21.74 -5.32 5.11
C PRO A 278 22.36 -4.61 3.91
N GLU A 279 22.88 -5.38 2.94
CA GLU A 279 23.54 -4.87 1.73
C GLU A 279 22.72 -3.79 1.00
N VAL A 280 21.40 -3.93 0.93
CA VAL A 280 20.51 -2.95 0.32
C VAL A 280 20.55 -1.59 1.03
N ALA A 281 20.64 -1.57 2.37
CA ALA A 281 20.74 -0.35 3.15
C ALA A 281 22.13 0.29 2.99
N ARG A 282 23.19 -0.52 2.93
CA ARG A 282 24.56 -0.03 2.65
C ARG A 282 24.66 0.64 1.28
N ARG A 283 24.04 0.07 0.24
CA ARG A 283 24.00 0.67 -1.10
C ARG A 283 23.22 1.98 -1.12
N ALA A 284 22.06 2.04 -0.47
CA ALA A 284 21.28 3.26 -0.40
C ALA A 284 22.01 4.37 0.37
N ALA A 285 22.69 4.03 1.47
CA ALA A 285 23.56 4.93 2.19
C ALA A 285 24.70 5.46 1.31
N GLY A 286 25.37 4.59 0.54
CA GLY A 286 26.38 5.00 -0.44
C GLY A 286 25.82 5.99 -1.47
N ALA A 287 24.64 5.70 -2.02
CA ALA A 287 23.99 6.58 -2.99
C ALA A 287 23.55 7.93 -2.39
N PHE A 288 23.16 7.96 -1.11
CA PHE A 288 22.90 9.19 -0.39
C PHE A 288 24.18 10.03 -0.24
N ILE A 289 25.30 9.43 0.22
CA ILE A 289 26.58 10.13 0.34
C ILE A 289 27.05 10.69 -1.01
N SER A 290 26.97 9.92 -2.09
CA SER A 290 27.34 10.40 -3.43
C SER A 290 26.52 11.61 -3.88
N SER A 291 25.23 11.69 -3.50
CA SER A 291 24.38 12.83 -3.84
C SER A 291 24.77 14.13 -3.13
N LEU A 292 25.32 14.04 -1.92
CA LEU A 292 25.81 15.21 -1.18
C LEU A 292 27.04 15.82 -1.87
N SER A 293 27.96 14.99 -2.37
CA SER A 293 29.14 15.45 -3.11
C SER A 293 28.77 16.16 -4.41
N ALA A 294 27.81 15.62 -5.17
CA ALA A 294 27.32 16.22 -6.41
C ALA A 294 26.68 17.60 -6.19
N SER A 295 26.01 17.80 -5.05
CA SER A 295 25.39 19.09 -4.72
C SER A 295 26.42 20.17 -4.39
N SER A 296 27.60 19.79 -3.89
CA SER A 296 28.67 20.75 -3.54
C SER A 296 29.46 21.28 -4.74
N SER A 297 29.49 20.55 -5.87
CA SER A 297 30.24 20.94 -7.06
C SER A 297 29.44 21.81 -8.05
N GLY A 298 28.12 21.91 -7.88
CA GLY A 298 27.21 22.55 -8.85
C GLY A 298 26.98 24.06 -8.69
N ASN A 299 27.65 24.74 -7.75
CA ASN A 299 27.43 26.17 -7.49
C ASN A 299 28.70 27.01 -7.75
N PRO A 300 29.18 27.12 -9.01
CA PRO A 300 30.16 28.14 -9.37
C PRO A 300 29.45 29.50 -9.31
N SER A 301 29.95 30.36 -8.43
CA SER A 301 29.49 31.73 -8.19
C SER A 301 29.14 32.45 -9.50
N SER A 302 27.86 32.77 -9.69
CA SER A 302 27.36 33.66 -10.75
C SER A 302 27.20 35.07 -10.18
#